data_AF-A0A7Y4YDH1-F1
#
_entry.id   AF-A0A7Y4YDH1-F1
#
_cell.length_a   1.000
_cell.length_b   1.000
_cell.length_c   1.000
_cell.angle_alpha   90.00
_cell.angle_beta   90.00
_cell.angle_gamma   90.00
#
_symmetry.space_group_name_H-M   'P 1'
#
loop_
_entity.id
_entity.type
_entity.pdbx_description
1 polymer ?
#
loop_
_entity_poly.entity_id
_entity_poly.type
_entity_poly.pdbx_seq_one_letter_code
_entity_poly.pdbx_strand_id
1 'polypeptide(L)'
;MKKLVFILIIFSASLITCAQNTTIQKRNNDVYKLSLQTISLIGFLENEDSCKKAVFLLDSATKLNNSCFLCYYNKAIFLNSLNQYNEAITSIKHAIRIKPLSPDLYFNAGLLYEKINDSSSAREYFRKSLQTCESALDTMNINHPNYAIWQSYKAATLVLLGEQSKAYNQFEKLYNSQSDEILKNRIKRIMNSSRVQVIKMFTIGSE
;
A
#
# COMPACT_ATOMS: atom_id res chain seq x y z
N MET A 1 30.03 36.31 33.57
CA MET A 1 30.48 35.44 32.47
C MET A 1 29.60 34.18 32.27
N LYS A 2 29.27 33.39 33.30
CA LYS A 2 28.49 32.13 33.15
C LYS A 2 27.06 32.29 32.57
N LYS A 3 26.34 33.39 32.88
CA LYS A 3 24.98 33.65 32.33
C LYS A 3 24.97 33.95 30.82
N LEU A 4 26.03 34.57 30.28
CA LEU A 4 26.12 34.94 28.87
C LEU A 4 26.35 33.71 27.97
N VAL A 5 27.16 32.76 28.44
CA VAL A 5 27.42 31.48 27.76
C VAL A 5 26.16 30.61 27.66
N PHE A 6 25.33 30.58 28.71
CA PHE A 6 24.09 29.80 28.72
C PHE A 6 23.04 30.33 27.73
N ILE A 7 22.93 31.66 27.61
CA ILE A 7 22.04 32.32 26.64
C ILE A 7 22.48 31.99 25.20
N LEU A 8 23.78 32.08 24.90
CA LEU A 8 24.32 31.74 23.57
C LEU A 8 24.05 30.29 23.17
N ILE A 9 24.13 29.33 24.10
CA ILE A 9 23.82 27.92 23.85
C ILE A 9 22.35 27.73 23.46
N ILE A 10 21.41 28.37 24.18
CA ILE A 10 19.97 28.30 23.88
C ILE A 10 19.65 28.90 22.51
N PHE A 11 20.26 30.06 22.17
CA PHE A 11 20.07 30.69 20.86
C PHE A 11 20.67 29.85 19.72
N SER A 12 21.82 29.21 19.92
CA SER A 12 22.37 28.30 18.92
C SER A 12 21.50 27.05 18.73
N ALA A 13 20.94 26.48 19.81
CA ALA A 13 20.07 25.32 19.74
C ALA A 13 18.77 25.61 18.99
N SER A 14 18.14 26.77 19.24
CA SER A 14 16.90 27.17 18.55
C SER A 14 17.12 27.45 17.06
N LEU A 15 18.26 28.07 16.68
CA LEU A 15 18.64 28.26 15.28
C LEU A 15 18.90 26.92 14.58
N ILE A 16 19.57 25.98 15.24
CA ILE A 16 19.80 24.63 14.71
C ILE A 16 18.46 23.90 14.51
N THR A 17 17.55 23.94 15.49
CA THR A 17 16.22 23.30 15.36
C THR A 17 15.39 23.93 14.24
N CYS A 18 15.42 25.25 14.10
CA CYS A 18 14.73 25.96 13.01
C CYS A 18 15.29 25.57 11.63
N ALA A 19 16.62 25.54 11.48
CA ALA A 19 17.28 25.11 10.24
C ALA A 19 17.03 23.62 9.94
N GLN A 20 16.99 22.76 10.96
CA GLN A 20 16.63 21.35 10.80
C GLN A 20 15.18 21.19 10.35
N ASN A 21 14.25 21.92 10.94
CA ASN A 21 12.83 21.87 10.57
C ASN A 21 12.59 22.34 9.13
N THR A 22 13.21 23.43 8.69
CA THR A 22 13.10 23.89 7.29
C THR A 22 13.70 22.88 6.31
N THR A 23 14.81 22.23 6.68
CA THR A 23 15.45 21.18 5.87
C THR A 23 14.60 19.90 5.81
N ILE A 24 13.95 19.49 6.91
CA ILE A 24 13.02 18.35 6.95
C ILE A 24 11.78 18.66 6.11
N GLN A 25 11.21 19.85 6.24
CA GLN A 25 10.04 20.28 5.49
C GLN A 25 10.32 20.31 3.98
N LYS A 26 11.46 20.85 3.55
CA LYS A 26 11.88 20.84 2.15
C LYS A 26 12.03 19.41 1.61
N ARG A 27 12.72 18.52 2.36
CA ARG A 27 12.88 17.11 1.98
C ARG A 27 11.52 16.40 1.82
N ASN A 28 10.57 16.65 2.73
CA ASN A 28 9.24 16.07 2.63
C ASN A 28 8.47 16.57 1.40
N ASN A 29 8.62 17.85 1.04
CA ASN A 29 8.02 18.41 -0.17
C ASN A 29 8.62 17.79 -1.45
N ASP A 30 9.94 17.57 -1.47
CA ASP A 30 10.62 16.95 -2.61
C ASP A 30 10.20 15.48 -2.79
N VAL A 31 10.10 14.73 -1.69
CA VAL A 31 9.57 13.35 -1.68
C VAL A 31 8.13 13.32 -2.19
N TYR A 32 7.29 14.24 -1.70
CA TYR A 32 5.90 14.34 -2.15
C TYR A 32 5.81 14.61 -3.65
N LYS A 33 6.58 15.57 -4.17
CA LYS A 33 6.62 15.88 -5.61
C LYS A 33 7.04 14.68 -6.47
N LEU A 34 8.09 13.97 -6.07
CA LEU A 34 8.54 12.77 -6.78
C LEU A 34 7.48 11.66 -6.72
N SER A 35 6.83 11.47 -5.57
CA SER A 35 5.75 10.50 -5.42
C SER A 35 4.53 10.83 -6.30
N LEU A 36 4.15 12.11 -6.40
CA LEU A 36 3.04 12.56 -7.25
C LEU A 36 3.31 12.30 -8.73
N GLN A 37 4.55 12.49 -9.19
CA GLN A 37 4.92 12.18 -10.58
C GLN A 37 4.73 10.70 -10.92
N THR A 38 4.79 9.81 -9.93
CA THR A 38 4.58 8.38 -10.17
C THR A 38 3.09 8.02 -10.29
N ILE A 39 2.18 8.85 -9.77
CA ILE A 39 0.73 8.61 -9.86
C ILE A 39 0.26 8.63 -11.31
N SER A 40 0.77 9.56 -12.12
CA SER A 40 0.40 9.62 -13.55
C SER A 40 0.92 8.41 -14.34
N LEU A 41 1.89 7.66 -13.81
CA LEU A 41 2.46 6.47 -14.44
C LEU A 41 1.69 5.19 -14.11
N ILE A 42 0.76 5.22 -13.14
CA ILE A 42 -0.07 4.06 -12.76
C ILE A 42 -0.92 3.57 -13.94
N GLY A 43 -1.37 4.46 -14.82
CA GLY A 43 -2.11 4.07 -16.03
C GLY A 43 -1.26 3.39 -17.11
N PHE A 44 0.06 3.37 -16.96
CA PHE A 44 1.03 2.88 -17.95
C PHE A 44 1.83 1.69 -17.40
N LEU A 45 1.20 0.87 -16.55
CA LEU A 45 1.86 -0.27 -15.90
C LEU A 45 2.23 -1.42 -16.85
N GLU A 46 1.73 -1.40 -18.08
CA GLU A 46 2.14 -2.32 -19.17
C GLU A 46 3.31 -1.77 -19.98
N ASN A 47 3.63 -0.49 -19.85
CA ASN A 47 4.74 0.13 -20.56
C ASN A 47 6.01 0.04 -19.70
N GLU A 48 6.97 -0.75 -20.18
CA GLU A 48 8.21 -1.04 -19.45
C GLU A 48 9.03 0.24 -19.14
N ASP A 49 9.13 1.16 -20.10
CA ASP A 49 9.88 2.41 -19.92
C ASP A 49 9.24 3.32 -18.86
N SER A 50 7.91 3.39 -18.85
CA SER A 50 7.15 4.12 -17.83
C SER A 50 7.34 3.51 -16.45
N CYS A 51 7.35 2.18 -16.36
CA CYS A 51 7.63 1.48 -15.10
C CYS A 51 9.06 1.73 -14.61
N LYS A 52 10.06 1.65 -15.49
CA LYS A 52 11.47 1.96 -15.14
C LYS A 52 11.62 3.40 -14.68
N LYS A 53 10.97 4.36 -15.36
CA LYS A 53 10.94 5.77 -14.95
C LYS A 53 10.30 5.94 -13.56
N ALA A 54 9.19 5.26 -13.29
CA ALA A 54 8.53 5.32 -12.00
C ALA A 54 9.44 4.77 -10.88
N VAL A 55 10.07 3.62 -11.10
CA VAL A 55 11.04 3.04 -10.14
C VAL A 55 12.19 3.99 -9.87
N PHE A 56 12.76 4.62 -10.90
CA PHE A 56 13.84 5.62 -10.73
C PHE A 56 13.42 6.82 -9.86
N LEU A 57 12.20 7.35 -10.08
CA LEU A 57 11.65 8.45 -9.28
C LEU A 57 11.45 8.03 -7.82
N LEU A 58 10.99 6.80 -7.58
CA LEU A 58 10.75 6.26 -6.25
C LEU A 58 12.06 5.92 -5.52
N ASP A 59 13.10 5.49 -6.23
CA ASP A 59 14.45 5.35 -5.66
C ASP A 59 15.02 6.69 -5.22
N SER A 60 14.80 7.74 -6.01
CA SER A 60 15.18 9.10 -5.63
C SER A 60 14.42 9.56 -4.40
N ALA A 61 13.10 9.30 -4.33
CA ALA A 61 12.27 9.67 -3.19
C ALA A 61 12.66 8.93 -1.91
N THR A 62 12.92 7.62 -1.98
CA THR A 62 13.29 6.80 -0.82
C THR A 62 14.69 7.11 -0.28
N LYS A 63 15.61 7.58 -1.12
CA LYS A 63 16.91 8.13 -0.68
C LYS A 63 16.75 9.43 0.12
N LEU A 64 15.78 10.27 -0.23
CA LEU A 64 15.48 11.51 0.50
C LEU A 64 14.74 11.26 1.81
N ASN A 65 13.82 10.30 1.82
CA ASN A 65 13.07 9.88 3.00
C ASN A 65 12.78 8.36 2.97
N ASN A 66 13.51 7.62 3.80
CA ASN A 66 13.38 6.17 3.95
C ASN A 66 12.15 5.71 4.76
N SER A 67 11.32 6.66 5.21
CA SER A 67 10.08 6.41 5.97
C SER A 67 8.82 6.70 5.13
N CYS A 68 8.97 6.92 3.82
CA CYS A 68 7.83 7.09 2.92
C CYS A 68 7.22 5.74 2.53
N PHE A 69 6.23 5.25 3.29
CA PHE A 69 5.60 3.95 3.00
C PHE A 69 4.97 3.88 1.59
N LEU A 70 4.33 4.97 1.13
CA LEU A 70 3.74 5.05 -0.21
C LEU A 70 4.80 4.89 -1.31
N CYS A 71 5.99 5.43 -1.09
CA CYS A 71 7.08 5.33 -2.05
C CYS A 71 7.51 3.87 -2.22
N TYR A 72 7.68 3.14 -1.11
CA TYR A 72 8.00 1.71 -1.14
C TYR A 72 6.86 0.85 -1.69
N TYR A 73 5.61 1.18 -1.34
CA TYR A 73 4.42 0.50 -1.85
C TYR A 73 4.32 0.65 -3.37
N ASN A 74 4.31 1.88 -3.88
CA ASN A 74 4.25 2.14 -5.32
C ASN A 74 5.43 1.51 -6.04
N LYS A 75 6.63 1.52 -5.43
CA LYS A 75 7.81 0.88 -6.01
C LYS A 75 7.58 -0.61 -6.20
N ALA A 76 6.99 -1.28 -5.21
CA ALA A 76 6.62 -2.69 -5.32
C ALA A 76 5.63 -2.95 -6.48
N ILE A 77 4.66 -2.07 -6.69
CA ILE A 77 3.69 -2.19 -7.80
C ILE A 77 4.39 -2.07 -9.17
N PHE A 78 5.24 -1.06 -9.37
CA PHE A 78 5.97 -0.91 -10.64
C PHE A 78 7.00 -2.03 -10.86
N LEU A 79 7.67 -2.49 -9.80
CA LEU A 79 8.58 -3.64 -9.90
C LEU A 79 7.84 -4.94 -10.23
N ASN A 80 6.63 -5.13 -9.71
CA ASN A 80 5.78 -6.26 -10.08
C ASN A 80 5.44 -6.23 -11.58
N SER A 81 5.10 -5.07 -12.12
CA SER A 81 4.88 -4.87 -13.56
C SER A 81 6.12 -5.15 -14.42
N LEU A 82 7.31 -4.93 -13.86
CA LEU A 82 8.60 -5.27 -14.50
C LEU A 82 9.01 -6.74 -14.27
N ASN A 83 8.16 -7.56 -13.65
CA ASN A 83 8.46 -8.93 -13.23
C ASN A 83 9.68 -9.05 -12.28
N GLN A 84 10.06 -7.96 -11.62
CA GLN A 84 11.14 -7.90 -10.63
C GLN A 84 10.59 -8.22 -9.23
N TYR A 85 10.11 -9.46 -9.07
CA TYR A 85 9.32 -9.87 -7.91
C TYR A 85 10.09 -9.83 -6.59
N ASN A 86 11.38 -10.17 -6.58
CA ASN A 86 12.20 -10.18 -5.35
C ASN A 86 12.43 -8.76 -4.81
N GLU A 87 12.70 -7.81 -5.70
CA GLU A 87 12.82 -6.40 -5.38
C GLU A 87 11.47 -5.81 -4.95
N ALA A 88 10.37 -6.24 -5.59
CA ALA A 88 9.01 -5.87 -5.20
C ALA A 88 8.68 -6.36 -3.78
N ILE A 89 9.01 -7.62 -3.47
CA ILE A 89 8.85 -8.22 -2.13
C ILE A 89 9.70 -7.46 -1.10
N THR A 90 10.93 -7.08 -1.46
CA THR A 90 11.78 -6.28 -0.57
C THR A 90 11.13 -4.91 -0.29
N SER A 91 10.62 -4.25 -1.33
CA SER A 91 9.98 -2.95 -1.24
C SER A 91 8.68 -3.00 -0.41
N ILE A 92 7.80 -3.98 -0.65
CA ILE A 92 6.55 -4.11 0.12
C ILE A 92 6.84 -4.43 1.60
N LYS A 93 7.86 -5.24 1.91
CA LYS A 93 8.26 -5.52 3.30
C LYS A 93 8.76 -4.25 4.00
N HIS A 94 9.45 -3.36 3.29
CA HIS A 94 9.80 -2.05 3.83
C HIS A 94 8.56 -1.19 4.11
N ALA A 95 7.58 -1.15 3.19
CA ALA A 95 6.32 -0.44 3.42
C ALA A 95 5.58 -0.98 4.66
N ILE A 96 5.51 -2.30 4.84
CA ILE A 96 4.89 -2.96 6.00
C ILE A 96 5.59 -2.58 7.31
N ARG A 97 6.92 -2.52 7.33
CA ARG A 97 7.67 -2.08 8.53
C ARG A 97 7.29 -0.66 8.95
N ILE A 98 7.01 0.23 7.99
CA ILE A 98 6.62 1.62 8.25
C ILE A 98 5.15 1.72 8.66
N LYS A 99 4.26 0.95 7.99
CA LYS A 99 2.82 0.89 8.29
C LYS A 99 2.33 -0.56 8.52
N PRO A 100 2.53 -1.11 9.73
CA PRO A 100 2.24 -2.51 10.02
C PRO A 100 0.74 -2.83 10.14
N LEU A 101 -0.13 -1.82 10.18
CA LEU A 101 -1.58 -1.96 10.34
C LEU A 101 -2.35 -1.69 9.03
N SER A 102 -1.69 -1.82 7.88
CA SER A 102 -2.27 -1.55 6.55
C SER A 102 -2.60 -2.87 5.84
N PRO A 103 -3.89 -3.27 5.74
CA PRO A 103 -4.26 -4.57 5.17
C PRO A 103 -3.87 -4.75 3.70
N ASP A 104 -3.95 -3.68 2.92
CA ASP A 104 -3.55 -3.61 1.53
C ASP A 104 -2.07 -4.01 1.31
N LEU A 105 -1.17 -3.64 2.23
CA LEU A 105 0.24 -4.00 2.10
C LEU A 105 0.47 -5.50 2.24
N TYR A 106 -0.23 -6.16 3.18
CA TYR A 106 -0.17 -7.61 3.34
C TYR A 106 -0.85 -8.34 2.19
N PHE A 107 -1.98 -7.82 1.70
CA PHE A 107 -2.65 -8.36 0.53
C PHE A 107 -1.74 -8.36 -0.70
N ASN A 108 -1.12 -7.22 -1.01
CA ASN A 108 -0.20 -7.10 -2.15
C ASN A 108 1.06 -7.94 -1.96
N ALA A 109 1.59 -8.04 -0.73
CA ALA A 109 2.68 -8.98 -0.46
C ALA A 109 2.28 -10.43 -0.77
N GLY A 110 1.07 -10.86 -0.38
CA GLY A 110 0.55 -12.18 -0.71
C GLY A 110 0.49 -12.44 -2.21
N LEU A 111 0.03 -11.46 -3.00
CA LEU A 111 0.02 -11.55 -4.46
C LEU A 111 1.42 -11.66 -5.07
N LEU A 112 2.42 -10.95 -4.51
CA LEU A 112 3.80 -11.07 -4.95
C LEU A 112 4.38 -12.47 -4.68
N TYR A 113 4.04 -13.08 -3.55
CA TYR A 113 4.44 -14.47 -3.27
C TYR A 113 3.73 -15.48 -4.19
N GLU A 114 2.49 -15.23 -4.60
CA GLU A 114 1.84 -16.03 -5.67
C GLU A 114 2.64 -15.95 -6.99
N LYS A 115 3.16 -14.77 -7.37
CA LYS A 115 3.96 -14.61 -8.60
C LYS A 115 5.26 -15.41 -8.62
N ILE A 116 5.84 -15.69 -7.46
CA ILE A 116 7.03 -16.55 -7.32
C ILE A 116 6.69 -17.99 -6.91
N ASN A 117 5.40 -18.38 -6.99
CA ASN A 117 4.89 -19.71 -6.62
C ASN A 117 5.15 -20.13 -5.16
N ASP A 118 5.38 -19.18 -4.26
CA ASP A 118 5.49 -19.44 -2.82
C ASP A 118 4.10 -19.35 -2.17
N SER A 119 3.30 -20.40 -2.38
CA SER A 119 1.93 -20.47 -1.84
C SER A 119 1.89 -20.53 -0.29
N SER A 120 2.97 -20.94 0.37
CA SER A 120 3.10 -20.89 1.82
C SER A 120 3.11 -19.45 2.32
N SER A 121 4.06 -18.65 1.84
CA SER A 121 4.18 -17.25 2.22
C SER A 121 2.96 -16.46 1.78
N ALA A 122 2.43 -16.71 0.57
CA ALA A 122 1.22 -16.06 0.08
C ALA A 122 0.05 -16.21 1.06
N ARG A 123 -0.22 -17.44 1.52
CA ARG A 123 -1.27 -17.72 2.52
C ARG A 123 -1.01 -17.05 3.87
N GLU A 124 0.24 -17.00 4.33
CA GLU A 124 0.59 -16.29 5.57
C GLU A 124 0.28 -14.79 5.47
N TYR A 125 0.69 -14.16 4.37
CA TYR A 125 0.44 -12.74 4.13
C TYR A 125 -1.05 -12.44 3.93
N PHE A 126 -1.80 -13.31 3.26
CA PHE A 126 -3.26 -13.18 3.19
C PHE A 126 -3.92 -13.30 4.58
N ARG A 127 -3.47 -14.20 5.45
CA ARG A 127 -3.99 -14.26 6.83
C ARG A 127 -3.70 -12.97 7.61
N LYS A 128 -2.51 -12.39 7.46
CA LYS A 128 -2.18 -11.08 8.06
C LYS A 128 -3.04 -9.94 7.49
N SER A 129 -3.33 -9.95 6.19
CA SER A 129 -4.29 -9.04 5.56
C SER A 129 -5.68 -9.16 6.20
N LEU A 130 -6.19 -10.40 6.34
CA LEU A 130 -7.50 -10.64 6.94
C LEU A 130 -7.55 -10.14 8.39
N GLN A 131 -6.55 -10.49 9.20
CA GLN A 131 -6.47 -10.07 10.60
C GLN A 131 -6.43 -8.54 10.76
N THR A 132 -5.62 -7.86 9.94
CA THR A 132 -5.52 -6.40 9.99
C THR A 132 -6.77 -5.72 9.47
N CYS A 133 -7.44 -6.28 8.46
CA CYS A 133 -8.77 -5.84 8.03
C CYS A 133 -9.79 -5.91 9.16
N GLU A 134 -9.85 -7.03 9.87
CA GLU A 134 -10.80 -7.23 10.97
C GLU A 134 -10.55 -6.24 12.11
N SER A 135 -9.30 -6.15 12.57
CA SER A 135 -8.93 -5.19 13.60
C SER A 135 -9.21 -3.74 13.20
N ALA A 136 -8.99 -3.37 11.93
CA ALA A 136 -9.30 -2.03 11.44
C ALA A 136 -10.82 -1.79 11.40
N LEU A 137 -11.60 -2.75 10.90
CA LEU A 137 -13.05 -2.64 10.76
C LEU A 137 -13.79 -2.60 12.11
N ASP A 138 -13.29 -3.29 13.14
CA ASP A 138 -13.89 -3.30 14.48
C ASP A 138 -13.94 -1.91 15.14
N THR A 139 -13.01 -1.03 14.78
CA THR A 139 -12.90 0.33 15.34
C THR A 139 -13.33 1.42 14.37
N MET A 140 -13.53 1.08 13.09
CA MET A 140 -13.75 2.04 12.02
C MET A 140 -15.24 2.34 11.84
N ASN A 141 -15.57 3.64 11.81
CA ASN A 141 -16.90 4.10 11.47
C ASN A 141 -17.28 3.68 10.03
N ILE A 142 -18.52 3.24 9.83
CA ILE A 142 -19.03 2.83 8.50
C ILE A 142 -18.91 3.92 7.43
N ASN A 143 -18.96 5.20 7.83
CA ASN A 143 -18.81 6.35 6.94
C ASN A 143 -17.35 6.74 6.68
N HIS A 144 -16.38 6.02 7.27
CA HIS A 144 -14.96 6.27 7.01
C HIS A 144 -14.64 5.96 5.54
N PRO A 145 -13.88 6.81 4.83
CA PRO A 145 -13.62 6.65 3.40
C PRO A 145 -13.00 5.30 3.02
N ASN A 146 -12.23 4.70 3.94
CA ASN A 146 -11.61 3.38 3.72
C ASN A 146 -12.45 2.19 4.17
N TYR A 147 -13.64 2.39 4.76
CA TYR A 147 -14.44 1.28 5.28
C TYR A 147 -14.81 0.27 4.18
N ALA A 148 -15.37 0.77 3.06
CA ALA A 148 -15.71 -0.07 1.91
C ALA A 148 -14.47 -0.73 1.27
N ILE A 149 -13.32 -0.04 1.29
CA ILE A 149 -12.04 -0.57 0.81
C ILE A 149 -11.60 -1.76 1.67
N TRP A 150 -11.61 -1.63 3.01
CA TRP A 150 -11.23 -2.72 3.90
C TRP A 150 -12.20 -3.89 3.89
N GLN A 151 -13.51 -3.63 3.70
CA GLN A 151 -14.48 -4.70 3.47
C GLN A 151 -14.19 -5.45 2.15
N SER A 152 -13.77 -4.74 1.10
CA SER A 152 -13.39 -5.34 -0.18
C SER A 152 -12.12 -6.19 -0.05
N TYR A 153 -11.09 -5.68 0.63
CA TYR A 153 -9.88 -6.45 0.92
C TYR A 153 -10.18 -7.69 1.76
N LYS A 154 -11.03 -7.57 2.80
CA LYS A 154 -11.47 -8.72 3.61
C LYS A 154 -12.12 -9.79 2.73
N ALA A 155 -13.09 -9.41 1.91
CA ALA A 155 -13.81 -10.34 1.05
C ALA A 155 -12.89 -11.01 0.00
N ALA A 156 -12.06 -10.22 -0.69
CA ALA A 156 -11.09 -10.75 -1.66
C ALA A 156 -10.07 -11.68 -0.98
N THR A 157 -9.58 -11.32 0.20
CA THR A 157 -8.66 -12.15 1.00
C THR A 157 -9.28 -13.48 1.37
N LEU A 158 -10.56 -13.52 1.75
CA LEU A 158 -11.27 -14.77 2.04
C LEU A 158 -11.32 -15.70 0.82
N VAL A 159 -11.55 -15.17 -0.39
CA VAL A 159 -11.43 -15.95 -1.64
C VAL A 159 -10.00 -16.48 -1.81
N LEU A 160 -8.99 -15.64 -1.57
CA LEU A 160 -7.56 -16.00 -1.62
C LEU A 160 -7.11 -16.92 -0.47
N LEU A 161 -7.96 -17.22 0.50
CA LEU A 161 -7.72 -18.24 1.53
C LEU A 161 -8.53 -19.51 1.29
N GLY A 162 -9.41 -19.52 0.27
CA GLY A 162 -10.31 -20.64 -0.03
C GLY A 162 -11.57 -20.66 0.84
N GLU A 163 -11.86 -19.58 1.58
CA GLU A 163 -12.99 -19.46 2.49
C GLU A 163 -14.24 -18.91 1.77
N GLN A 164 -14.67 -19.59 0.70
CA GLN A 164 -15.67 -19.08 -0.25
C GLN A 164 -17.00 -18.70 0.40
N SER A 165 -17.50 -19.49 1.36
CA SER A 165 -18.76 -19.19 2.07
C SER A 165 -18.65 -17.89 2.89
N LYS A 166 -17.53 -17.68 3.59
CA LYS A 166 -17.31 -16.44 4.33
C LYS A 166 -17.14 -15.25 3.40
N ALA A 167 -16.43 -15.44 2.28
CA ALA A 167 -16.28 -14.42 1.25
C ALA A 167 -17.65 -13.98 0.69
N TYR A 168 -18.51 -14.94 0.35
CA TYR A 168 -19.86 -14.66 -0.15
C TYR A 168 -20.68 -13.84 0.83
N ASN A 169 -20.77 -14.27 2.09
CA ASN A 169 -21.50 -13.53 3.14
C ASN A 169 -20.95 -12.11 3.31
N GLN A 170 -19.64 -11.93 3.16
CA GLN A 170 -19.01 -10.62 3.26
C GLN A 170 -19.32 -9.73 2.06
N PHE A 171 -19.33 -10.29 0.85
CA PHE A 171 -19.72 -9.57 -0.36
C PHE A 171 -21.19 -9.19 -0.36
N GLU A 172 -22.08 -10.06 0.13
CA GLU A 172 -23.50 -9.77 0.25
C GLU A 172 -23.76 -8.58 1.19
N LYS A 173 -23.11 -8.55 2.36
CA LYS A 173 -23.15 -7.40 3.28
C LYS A 173 -22.67 -6.11 2.60
N LEU A 174 -21.54 -6.18 1.88
CA LEU A 174 -20.99 -5.03 1.18
C LEU A 174 -21.94 -4.56 0.07
N TYR A 175 -22.49 -5.48 -0.73
CA TYR A 175 -23.43 -5.19 -1.80
C TYR A 175 -24.69 -4.49 -1.29
N ASN A 176 -25.28 -5.00 -0.20
CA ASN A 176 -26.50 -4.43 0.39
C ASN A 176 -26.27 -3.07 1.07
N SER A 177 -25.02 -2.77 1.48
CA SER A 177 -24.66 -1.50 2.09
C SER A 177 -24.42 -0.35 1.09
N GLN A 178 -24.27 -0.66 -0.20
CA GLN A 178 -23.93 0.33 -1.23
C GLN A 178 -25.18 0.81 -1.96
N SER A 179 -25.31 2.11 -2.14
CA SER A 179 -26.35 2.71 -2.99
C SER A 179 -25.90 2.91 -4.44
N ASP A 180 -24.57 2.93 -4.69
CA ASP A 180 -23.99 3.12 -6.02
C ASP A 180 -24.04 1.82 -6.84
N GLU A 181 -24.82 1.81 -7.92
CA GLU A 181 -24.97 0.66 -8.82
C GLU A 181 -23.67 0.24 -9.52
N ILE A 182 -22.73 1.17 -9.79
CA ILE A 182 -21.43 0.83 -10.35
C ILE A 182 -20.63 0.00 -9.35
N LEU A 183 -20.62 0.40 -8.08
CA LEU A 183 -19.94 -0.33 -7.01
C LEU A 183 -20.60 -1.68 -6.76
N LYS A 184 -21.93 -1.75 -6.73
CA LYS A 184 -22.69 -2.99 -6.61
C LYS A 184 -22.35 -3.99 -7.73
N ASN A 185 -22.27 -3.53 -8.97
CA ASN A 185 -21.89 -4.38 -10.11
C ASN A 185 -20.44 -4.88 -9.99
N ARG A 186 -19.51 -4.05 -9.53
CA ARG A 186 -18.13 -4.47 -9.25
C ARG A 186 -18.07 -5.55 -8.16
N ILE A 187 -18.80 -5.34 -7.06
CA ILE A 187 -18.89 -6.33 -5.96
C ILE A 187 -19.44 -7.65 -6.47
N LYS A 188 -20.55 -7.62 -7.23
CA LYS A 188 -21.18 -8.82 -7.81
C LYS A 188 -20.22 -9.59 -8.72
N ARG A 189 -19.40 -8.89 -9.51
CA ARG A 189 -18.39 -9.51 -10.37
C ARG A 189 -17.34 -10.26 -9.56
N ILE A 190 -16.80 -9.64 -8.50
CA ILE A 190 -15.78 -10.26 -7.64
C ILE A 190 -16.38 -11.42 -6.83
N MET A 191 -17.61 -11.26 -6.33
CA MET A 191 -18.32 -12.29 -5.56
C MET A 191 -18.46 -13.63 -6.30
N ASN A 192 -18.63 -13.58 -7.62
CA ASN A 192 -18.76 -14.76 -8.47
C ASN A 192 -17.42 -15.21 -9.07
N SER A 193 -16.30 -14.62 -8.65
CA SER A 193 -14.97 -14.93 -9.19
C SER A 193 -14.31 -16.08 -8.46
N SER A 194 -13.63 -16.95 -9.20
CA SER A 194 -12.72 -17.95 -8.65
C SER A 194 -11.46 -17.29 -8.09
N ARG A 195 -10.69 -18.03 -7.27
CA ARG A 195 -9.37 -17.59 -6.80
C ARG A 195 -8.49 -17.06 -7.94
N VAL A 196 -8.43 -17.79 -9.06
CA VAL A 196 -7.61 -17.43 -10.22
C VAL A 196 -8.10 -16.10 -10.81
N GLN A 197 -9.41 -15.92 -10.95
CA GLN A 197 -9.97 -14.66 -11.44
C GLN A 197 -9.69 -13.50 -10.50
N VAL A 198 -9.78 -13.71 -9.18
CA VAL A 198 -9.42 -12.68 -8.19
C VAL A 198 -7.94 -12.30 -8.30
N ILE A 199 -7.02 -13.28 -8.35
CA ILE A 199 -5.59 -13.00 -8.55
C ILE A 199 -5.39 -12.15 -9.82
N LYS A 200 -5.97 -12.55 -10.96
CA LYS A 200 -5.88 -11.79 -12.21
C LYS A 200 -6.42 -10.36 -12.11
N MET A 201 -7.50 -10.13 -11.36
CA MET A 201 -8.05 -8.78 -11.17
C MET A 201 -7.11 -7.84 -10.38
N PHE A 202 -6.27 -8.40 -9.51
CA PHE A 202 -5.38 -7.61 -8.66
C PHE A 202 -3.90 -7.69 -9.07
N THR A 203 -3.52 -8.60 -9.96
CA THR A 203 -2.18 -8.65 -10.55
C THR A 203 -2.23 -8.07 -11.95
N ILE A 204 -1.61 -6.91 -12.14
CA ILE A 204 -1.46 -6.30 -13.47
C ILE A 204 -0.49 -7.15 -14.31
N GLY A 205 -0.79 -7.33 -15.61
CA GLY A 205 0.03 -8.09 -16.54
C GLY A 205 -0.21 -9.61 -16.56
N SER A 206 -1.45 -10.07 -16.38
CA SER A 206 -1.82 -11.47 -16.64
C SER A 206 -2.70 -11.61 -17.88
N GLU A 207 -2.11 -11.34 -19.04
CA GLU A 207 -2.50 -11.93 -20.33
C GLU A 207 -1.29 -12.66 -20.91
#